data_AF-A0A378U360-F1
#
_entry.id   AF-A0A378U360-F1
#
_cell.length_a   1.000
_cell.length_b   1.000
_cell.length_c   1.000
_cell.angle_alpha   90.00
_cell.angle_beta   90.00
_cell.angle_gamma   90.00
#
_symmetry.space_group_name_H-M   'P 1'
#
loop_
_entity.id
_entity.type
_entity.pdbx_description
1 polymer ?
#
loop_
_entity_poly.entity_id
_entity_poly.type
_entity_poly.pdbx_seq_one_letter_code
_entity_poly.pdbx_strand_id
1 'polypeptide(L)'
;MFKRPEELIMAVLAALWVVLTYFAASYFGAPVHTALLICTLTLIWAAVLFLLWQRDRIRLIWPLFLGLLTACWWPLLDWYAVSKFVEPGAVADTIVINKPWFASWTFKIVLALVPTVAAYAVKYKHYRNHRHDALID
;
A
#
# COMPACT_ATOMS: atom_id res chain seq x y z
N MET A 1 -18.46 -17.22 10.36
CA MET A 1 -18.25 -17.66 11.75
C MET A 1 -16.75 -17.74 11.98
N PHE A 2 -16.23 -16.89 12.85
CA PHE A 2 -14.83 -16.92 13.25
C PHE A 2 -14.59 -18.19 14.06
N LYS A 3 -13.73 -19.09 13.57
CA LYS A 3 -13.50 -20.41 14.19
C LYS A 3 -12.35 -20.39 15.18
N ARG A 4 -11.52 -19.34 15.16
CA ARG A 4 -10.35 -19.19 16.05
C ARG A 4 -10.29 -17.78 16.63
N PRO A 5 -9.92 -17.63 17.92
CA PRO A 5 -9.77 -16.31 18.54
C PRO A 5 -8.74 -15.43 17.81
N GLU A 6 -7.75 -16.03 17.17
CA GLU A 6 -6.74 -15.34 16.34
C GLU A 6 -7.36 -14.55 15.18
N GLU A 7 -8.42 -15.08 14.56
CA GLU A 7 -9.09 -14.42 13.43
C GLU A 7 -9.75 -13.10 13.86
N LEU A 8 -10.30 -13.06 15.08
CA LEU A 8 -10.95 -11.87 15.61
C LEU A 8 -9.92 -10.80 15.95
N ILE A 9 -8.79 -11.17 16.55
CA ILE A 9 -7.69 -10.25 16.85
C ILE A 9 -7.15 -9.63 15.55
N MET A 10 -6.92 -10.44 14.52
CA MET A 10 -6.44 -9.95 13.23
C MET A 10 -7.46 -9.04 12.53
N ALA A 11 -8.75 -9.33 12.63
CA ALA A 11 -9.81 -8.47 12.08
C ALA A 11 -9.87 -7.11 12.81
N VAL A 12 -9.76 -7.10 14.14
CA VAL A 12 -9.71 -5.86 14.94
C VAL A 12 -8.44 -5.07 14.60
N LEU A 13 -7.29 -5.73 14.48
CA LEU A 13 -6.03 -5.08 14.09
C LEU A 13 -6.12 -4.47 12.69
N ALA A 14 -6.73 -5.17 11.73
CA ALA A 14 -7.00 -4.66 10.39
C ALA A 14 -7.92 -3.43 10.41
N ALA A 15 -9.00 -3.47 11.21
CA ALA A 15 -9.90 -2.34 11.36
C ALA A 15 -9.17 -1.13 12.00
N LEU A 16 -8.39 -1.36 13.05
CA LEU A 16 -7.54 -0.33 13.66
C LEU A 16 -6.53 0.26 12.66
N TRP A 17 -5.96 -0.56 11.79
CA TRP A 17 -5.04 -0.11 10.75
C TRP A 17 -5.70 0.83 9.74
N VAL A 18 -6.94 0.52 9.31
CA VAL A 18 -7.70 1.41 8.42
C VAL A 18 -7.98 2.75 9.08
N VAL A 19 -8.35 2.75 10.37
CA VAL A 19 -8.56 3.99 11.15
C VAL A 19 -7.26 4.77 11.26
N LEU A 20 -6.14 4.12 11.57
CA LEU A 20 -4.84 4.78 11.65
C LEU A 20 -4.43 5.37 10.30
N THR A 21 -4.74 4.69 9.19
CA THR A 21 -4.53 5.21 7.83
C THR A 21 -5.36 6.47 7.56
N TYR A 22 -6.61 6.52 8.04
CA TYR A 22 -7.44 7.74 7.98
C TYR A 22 -6.77 8.92 8.69
N PHE A 23 -6.32 8.69 9.93
CA PHE A 23 -5.65 9.71 10.72
C PHE A 23 -4.35 10.17 10.08
N ALA A 24 -3.56 9.25 9.52
CA ALA A 24 -2.35 9.59 8.80
C ALA A 24 -2.66 10.45 7.56
N ALA A 25 -3.63 10.06 6.74
CA ALA A 25 -4.04 10.83 5.56
C ALA A 25 -4.55 12.23 5.93
N SER A 26 -5.31 12.35 7.02
CA SER A 26 -5.79 13.62 7.57
C SER A 26 -4.64 14.48 8.10
N TYR A 27 -3.66 13.87 8.78
CA TYR A 27 -2.45 14.57 9.26
C TYR A 27 -1.60 15.15 8.12
N PHE A 28 -1.52 14.46 6.98
CA PHE A 28 -0.87 14.99 5.77
C PHE A 28 -1.66 16.14 5.10
N GLY A 29 -2.84 16.51 5.61
CA GLY A 29 -3.65 17.62 5.10
C GLY A 29 -4.44 17.26 3.85
N ALA A 30 -4.64 15.96 3.57
CA ALA A 30 -5.44 15.52 2.45
C ALA A 30 -6.92 15.89 2.65
N PRO A 31 -7.62 16.36 1.61
CA PRO A 31 -9.05 16.64 1.69
C PRO A 31 -9.83 15.34 1.94
N VAL A 32 -10.99 15.48 2.59
CA VAL A 32 -11.80 14.36 3.10
C VAL A 32 -12.08 13.30 2.04
N HIS A 33 -12.37 13.69 0.79
CA HIS A 33 -12.61 12.75 -0.30
C HIS A 33 -11.39 11.86 -0.60
N THR A 34 -10.18 12.42 -0.55
CA THR A 34 -8.93 11.68 -0.80
C THR A 34 -8.59 10.78 0.38
N ALA A 35 -8.79 11.26 1.61
CA ALA A 35 -8.60 10.44 2.82
C ALA A 35 -9.56 9.24 2.85
N LEU A 36 -10.84 9.43 2.49
CA LEU A 36 -11.81 8.35 2.39
C LEU A 36 -11.48 7.35 1.28
N LEU A 37 -10.97 7.81 0.14
CA LEU A 37 -10.49 6.93 -0.93
C LEU A 37 -9.31 6.05 -0.47
N ILE A 38 -8.34 6.62 0.25
CA ILE A 38 -7.21 5.86 0.80
C ILE A 38 -7.71 4.83 1.83
N CYS A 39 -8.67 5.20 2.68
CA CYS A 39 -9.27 4.29 3.65
C CYS A 39 -10.05 3.15 3.02
N THR A 40 -10.85 3.43 1.99
CA THR A 40 -11.60 2.38 1.28
C THR A 40 -10.66 1.42 0.56
N LEU A 41 -9.61 1.93 -0.08
CA LEU A 41 -8.55 1.11 -0.69
C LEU A 41 -7.81 0.26 0.35
N THR A 42 -7.42 0.84 1.49
CA THR A 42 -6.78 0.08 2.58
C THR A 42 -7.72 -0.92 3.25
N LEU A 43 -9.03 -0.65 3.30
CA LEU A 43 -10.03 -1.60 3.77
C LEU A 43 -10.19 -2.79 2.82
N ILE A 44 -10.27 -2.54 1.51
CA ILE A 44 -10.28 -3.61 0.50
C ILE A 44 -8.99 -4.43 0.60
N TRP A 45 -7.84 -3.77 0.69
CA TRP A 45 -6.54 -4.41 0.87
C TRP A 45 -6.52 -5.30 2.12
N ALA A 46 -6.99 -4.79 3.26
CA ALA A 46 -7.03 -5.50 4.52
C ALA A 46 -7.99 -6.69 4.48
N ALA A 47 -9.15 -6.55 3.82
CA ALA A 47 -10.10 -7.65 3.61
C ALA A 47 -9.49 -8.76 2.75
N VAL A 48 -8.83 -8.41 1.64
CA VAL A 48 -8.16 -9.38 0.77
C VAL A 48 -7.00 -10.07 1.50
N LEU A 49 -6.22 -9.32 2.28
CA LEU A 49 -5.15 -9.85 3.14
C LEU A 49 -5.73 -10.86 4.15
N PHE A 50 -6.83 -10.51 4.81
CA PHE A 50 -7.50 -11.36 5.79
C PHE A 50 -8.01 -12.67 5.17
N LEU A 51 -8.63 -12.61 3.97
CA LEU A 51 -9.08 -13.80 3.24
C LEU A 51 -7.92 -14.70 2.80
N LEU A 52 -6.81 -14.10 2.34
CA LEU A 52 -5.61 -14.85 1.94
C LEU A 52 -4.84 -15.42 3.13
N TRP A 53 -4.89 -14.74 4.29
CA TRP A 53 -4.37 -15.24 5.56
C TRP A 53 -5.16 -16.46 6.05
N GLN A 54 -6.50 -16.43 5.99
CA GLN A 54 -7.35 -17.57 6.35
C GLN A 54 -7.05 -18.85 5.53
N ARG A 55 -6.48 -18.70 4.33
CA ARG A 55 -6.14 -19.83 3.44
C ARG A 55 -4.68 -20.29 3.56
N ASP A 56 -3.90 -19.76 4.52
CA ASP A 56 -2.46 -20.01 4.71
C ASP A 56 -1.58 -19.66 3.47
N ARG A 57 -2.17 -19.08 2.41
CA ARG A 57 -1.47 -18.74 1.16
C ARG A 57 -0.61 -17.49 1.28
N ILE A 58 -0.67 -16.81 2.42
CA ILE A 58 -0.02 -15.51 2.61
C ILE A 58 1.50 -15.60 2.60
N ARG A 59 2.11 -16.72 3.02
CA ARG A 59 3.58 -16.91 3.05
C ARG A 59 4.25 -16.70 1.69
N LEU A 60 3.54 -16.99 0.59
CA LEU A 60 4.09 -16.80 -0.76
C LEU A 60 3.83 -15.38 -1.29
N ILE A 61 2.66 -14.81 -0.99
CA ILE A 61 2.12 -13.61 -1.63
C ILE A 61 2.35 -12.35 -0.79
N TRP A 62 2.84 -12.48 0.45
CA TRP A 62 3.15 -11.35 1.36
C TRP A 62 3.95 -10.18 0.72
N PRO A 63 4.95 -10.40 -0.17
CA PRO A 63 5.71 -9.30 -0.75
C PRO A 63 4.85 -8.44 -1.69
N LEU A 64 3.94 -9.06 -2.44
CA LEU A 64 3.01 -8.37 -3.35
C LEU A 64 2.03 -7.49 -2.58
N PHE A 65 1.60 -7.92 -1.40
CA PHE A 65 0.73 -7.13 -0.53
C PHE A 65 1.39 -5.83 -0.06
N LEU A 66 2.70 -5.80 0.16
CA LEU A 66 3.40 -4.55 0.51
C LEU A 66 3.39 -3.53 -0.64
N GLY A 67 3.54 -3.99 -1.90
CA GLY A 67 3.38 -3.12 -3.07
C GLY A 67 1.94 -2.65 -3.26
N LEU A 68 0.97 -3.51 -2.96
CA LEU A 68 -0.44 -3.15 -3.03
C LEU A 68 -0.79 -2.13 -1.93
N LEU A 69 -0.15 -2.20 -0.76
CA LEU A 69 -0.32 -1.22 0.31
C LEU A 69 0.25 0.14 -0.10
N THR A 70 1.42 0.19 -0.73
CA THR A 70 1.94 1.45 -1.27
C THR A 70 1.09 1.99 -2.43
N ALA A 71 0.47 1.11 -3.22
CA ALA A 71 -0.53 1.52 -4.22
C ALA A 71 -1.78 2.17 -3.60
N CYS A 72 -2.21 1.73 -2.42
CA CYS A 72 -3.34 2.36 -1.71
C CYS A 72 -3.07 3.82 -1.31
N TRP A 73 -1.80 4.23 -1.24
CA TRP A 73 -1.38 5.60 -0.90
C TRP A 73 -1.16 6.49 -2.13
N TRP A 74 -1.30 5.97 -3.36
CA TRP A 74 -1.18 6.77 -4.58
C TRP A 74 -2.16 7.94 -4.68
N PRO A 75 -3.41 7.87 -4.19
CA PRO A 75 -4.33 9.02 -4.21
C PRO A 75 -3.79 10.23 -3.43
N LEU A 76 -2.99 10.00 -2.38
CA LEU A 76 -2.34 11.08 -1.63
C LEU A 76 -1.31 11.82 -2.49
N LEU A 77 -0.49 11.07 -3.23
CA LEU A 77 0.52 11.63 -4.14
C LEU A 77 -0.13 12.38 -5.30
N ASP A 78 -1.25 11.86 -5.80
CA ASP A 78 -2.04 12.50 -6.87
C ASP A 78 -2.61 13.84 -6.38
N TRP A 79 -3.15 13.88 -5.16
CA TRP A 79 -3.60 15.12 -4.54
C TRP A 79 -2.46 16.13 -4.36
N TYR A 80 -1.30 15.72 -3.84
CA TYR A 80 -0.15 16.61 -3.71
C TYR A 80 0.28 17.18 -5.07
N ALA A 81 0.25 16.37 -6.13
CA ALA A 81 0.57 16.82 -7.48
C ALA A 81 -0.43 17.86 -8.00
N VAL A 82 -1.73 17.70 -7.74
CA VAL A 82 -2.75 18.66 -8.15
C VAL A 82 -2.69 19.95 -7.32
N SER A 83 -2.63 19.84 -5.99
CA SER A 83 -2.70 21.01 -5.10
C SER A 83 -1.46 21.89 -5.08
N LYS A 84 -0.28 21.37 -5.46
CA LYS A 84 0.96 22.15 -5.50
C LYS A 84 1.33 22.68 -6.89
N PHE A 85 0.79 22.10 -7.97
CA PHE A 85 1.25 22.39 -9.33
C PHE A 85 0.14 22.82 -10.32
N VAL A 86 -1.14 22.79 -9.94
CA VAL A 86 -2.24 23.28 -10.78
C VAL A 86 -2.70 24.64 -10.26
N GLU A 87 -2.33 25.72 -10.96
CA GLU A 87 -2.89 27.06 -10.73
C GLU A 87 -4.39 27.09 -11.11
N PRO A 88 -5.24 27.82 -10.37
CA PRO A 88 -6.67 27.88 -10.62
C PRO A 88 -6.95 28.78 -11.85
N GLY A 89 -6.87 28.21 -13.05
CA GLY A 89 -7.16 28.94 -14.29
C GLY A 89 -7.00 28.15 -15.60
N ALA A 90 -6.31 27.02 -15.58
CA ALA A 90 -5.98 26.25 -16.80
C ALA A 90 -7.05 25.19 -17.18
N VAL A 91 -8.34 25.53 -17.16
CA VAL A 91 -9.42 24.55 -17.44
C VAL A 91 -9.77 24.46 -18.94
N ALA A 92 -9.23 25.34 -19.80
CA ALA A 92 -9.66 25.41 -21.20
C ALA A 92 -8.55 25.28 -22.27
N ASP A 93 -7.28 25.46 -21.93
CA ASP A 93 -6.20 25.32 -22.92
C ASP A 93 -5.40 24.07 -22.66
N THR A 94 -5.01 23.40 -23.75
CA THR A 94 -4.00 22.34 -23.80
C THR A 94 -2.62 22.88 -23.43
N ILE A 95 -2.53 23.50 -22.26
CA ILE A 95 -1.28 23.73 -21.57
C ILE A 95 -0.76 22.34 -21.29
N VAL A 96 0.41 22.06 -21.85
CA VAL A 96 1.24 20.93 -21.45
C VAL A 96 1.51 21.13 -19.96
N ILE A 97 0.58 20.68 -19.12
CA ILE A 97 0.81 20.46 -17.71
C ILE A 97 1.95 19.46 -17.76
N ASN A 98 3.16 19.96 -17.52
CA ASN A 98 4.34 19.16 -17.28
C ASN A 98 4.01 18.36 -16.02
N LYS A 99 3.26 17.27 -16.21
CA LYS A 99 2.73 16.42 -15.15
C LYS A 99 3.98 16.05 -14.37
N PRO A 100 4.13 16.51 -13.12
CA PRO A 100 5.36 16.30 -12.38
C PRO A 100 5.68 14.80 -12.44
N TRP A 101 6.95 14.42 -12.60
CA TRP A 101 7.33 13.01 -12.85
C TRP A 101 6.66 12.05 -11.87
N PHE A 102 6.36 12.56 -10.66
CA PHE A 102 5.82 11.81 -9.53
C PHE A 102 4.33 11.43 -9.75
N ALA A 103 3.65 12.11 -10.67
CA ALA A 103 2.30 11.79 -11.14
C ALA A 103 2.27 10.81 -12.32
N SER A 104 3.44 10.45 -12.88
CA SER A 104 3.52 9.46 -13.96
C SER A 104 3.17 8.06 -13.44
N TRP A 105 2.48 7.28 -14.27
CA TRP A 105 2.18 5.87 -13.97
C TRP A 105 3.47 5.05 -13.75
N THR A 106 4.55 5.40 -14.43
CA THR A 106 5.86 4.76 -14.28
C THR A 106 6.42 4.97 -12.88
N PHE A 107 6.42 6.19 -12.34
CA PHE A 107 6.91 6.44 -10.98
C PHE A 107 6.06 5.71 -9.93
N LYS A 108 4.73 5.71 -10.10
CA LYS A 108 3.80 4.99 -9.23
C LYS A 108 4.12 3.48 -9.20
N ILE A 109 4.32 2.87 -10.36
CA ILE A 109 4.71 1.45 -10.49
C ILE A 109 6.08 1.17 -9.86
N VAL A 110 7.08 2.02 -10.10
CA VAL A 110 8.41 1.87 -9.50
C VAL A 110 8.34 1.97 -7.98
N LEU A 111 7.57 2.92 -7.44
CA LEU A 111 7.37 3.09 -6.01
C LEU A 111 6.64 1.91 -5.36
N ALA A 112 5.76 1.22 -6.09
CA ALA A 112 5.18 -0.05 -5.65
C ALA A 112 6.13 -1.25 -5.81
N LEU A 113 7.04 -1.21 -6.78
CA LEU A 113 8.06 -2.23 -7.01
C LEU A 113 9.15 -2.23 -5.94
N VAL A 114 9.57 -1.06 -5.44
CA VAL A 114 10.60 -0.95 -4.39
C VAL A 114 10.29 -1.82 -3.15
N PRO A 115 9.12 -1.69 -2.48
CA PRO A 115 8.81 -2.49 -1.30
C PRO A 115 8.58 -3.97 -1.64
N THR A 116 8.04 -4.30 -2.81
CA THR A 116 7.83 -5.71 -3.23
C THR A 116 9.16 -6.42 -3.45
N VAL A 117 10.09 -5.78 -4.17
CA VAL A 117 11.43 -6.32 -4.45
C VAL A 117 12.27 -6.40 -3.17
N ALA A 118 12.24 -5.36 -2.33
CA ALA A 118 12.92 -5.38 -1.03
C ALA A 118 12.42 -6.51 -0.14
N ALA A 119 11.10 -6.71 -0.04
CA ALA A 119 10.51 -7.79 0.73
C ALA A 119 10.85 -9.18 0.17
N TYR A 120 10.92 -9.32 -1.16
CA TYR A 120 11.33 -10.56 -1.81
C TYR A 120 12.83 -10.86 -1.58
N ALA A 121 13.68 -9.83 -1.62
CA ALA A 121 15.11 -9.95 -1.33
C ALA A 121 15.38 -10.38 0.11
N VAL A 122 14.64 -9.84 1.09
CA VAL A 122 14.72 -10.26 2.50
C VAL A 122 14.28 -11.71 2.67
N LYS A 123 13.18 -12.12 2.03
CA LYS A 123 12.72 -13.51 2.03
C LYS A 123 13.78 -14.46 1.45
N TYR A 124 14.41 -14.07 0.35
CA TYR A 124 15.50 -14.83 -0.28
C TYR A 124 16.72 -14.94 0.64
N LYS A 125 17.11 -13.84 1.30
CA LYS A 125 18.21 -13.84 2.28
C LYS A 125 17.94 -14.77 3.46
N HIS A 126 16.74 -14.75 4.03
CA HIS A 126 16.37 -15.67 5.11
C HIS A 126 16.38 -17.13 4.66
N TYR A 127 15.84 -17.43 3.48
CA TYR A 127 15.86 -18.79 2.94
C TYR A 127 17.29 -19.30 2.70
N ARG A 128 18.20 -18.43 2.24
CA ARG A 128 19.61 -18.76 2.05
C ARG A 128 20.33 -19.02 3.37
N ASN A 129 20.10 -18.21 4.40
CA ASN A 129 20.72 -18.42 5.72
C ASN A 129 20.26 -19.73 6.36
N HIS A 130 18.95 -20.05 6.31
CA HIS A 130 18.45 -21.32 6.83
C HIS A 130 18.97 -22.55 6.07
N ARG A 131 19.28 -22.43 4.77
CA ARG A 131 19.96 -23.50 4.02
C ARG A 131 21.43 -23.64 4.37
N HIS A 132 22.11 -22.55 4.72
CA HIS A 132 23.49 -22.60 5.18
C HIS A 132 23.59 -23.29 6.55
N ASP A 133 22.69 -22.97 7.48
CA ASP A 133 22.69 -23.59 8.81
C ASP A 133 22.41 -25.11 8.71
N ALA A 134 21.52 -25.53 7.81
CA ALA A 134 21.19 -26.95 7.59
C ALA A 134 22.26 -27.77 6.85
N LEU A 135 23.36 -27.16 6.40
CA LEU A 135 24.50 -27.84 5.76
C LEU A 135 25.74 -27.87 6.67
N ILE A 136 25.67 -27.24 7.84
CA ILE A 136 26.76 -27.15 8.82
C ILE A 136 26.52 -28.09 10.03
N ASP A 137 25.28 -28.57 10.22
CA ASP A 137 24.92 -29.70 11.10
C ASP A 137 25.09 -31.07 10.39
#